data_AF-A0A351LGI0-F1
#
_entry.id   AF-A0A351LGI0-F1
#
_cell.length_a   1.000
_cell.length_b   1.000
_cell.length_c   1.000
_cell.angle_alpha   90.00
_cell.angle_beta   90.00
_cell.angle_gamma   90.00
#
_symmetry.space_group_name_H-M   'P 1'
#
loop_
_entity.id
_entity.type
_entity.pdbx_description
1 polymer ?
#
loop_
_entity_poly.entity_id
_entity_poly.type
_entity_poly.pdbx_seq_one_letter_code
_entity_poly.pdbx_strand_id
1 'polypeptide(L)'
;MSEKLRRWLIAGVMVLGIIPFVWTSIVPLLGSVETGQTSAQETTTPTPTSTTQPVQVSQEARQEELKQRLLGQARGYEAILQTEPDNQTALLALFETRKELVQLGAADIQQTIEPLERLIRLNPKDILLQLELGSIYAQQQRFDLAIAIYDNATKLDPQDYRPLLAKGIVLQLQGKKEEAKPLFNRATVIAPAAFKEQVQAQIQQIEILTSAPKASPAPAQPAAPAPAAPNSDAQTAPAAPAPAAAPAPATTPENNLTNQTTGDKETQNP
;
A
#
# COMPACT_ATOMS: atom_id res chain seq x y z
N MET A 1 -31.07 16.53 -22.32
CA MET A 1 -30.98 15.04 -22.32
C MET A 1 -29.64 14.66 -22.92
N SER A 2 -28.72 13.91 -22.30
CA SER A 2 -28.47 13.57 -20.90
C SER A 2 -26.93 13.40 -20.78
N GLU A 3 -26.31 14.02 -19.77
CA GLU A 3 -24.88 13.95 -19.41
C GLU A 3 -24.34 12.52 -19.17
N LYS A 4 -25.22 11.52 -19.19
CA LYS A 4 -24.90 10.10 -18.98
C LYS A 4 -24.24 9.45 -20.19
N LEU A 5 -24.47 9.97 -21.41
CA LEU A 5 -23.96 9.34 -22.63
C LEU A 5 -22.49 9.69 -22.95
N ARG A 6 -21.97 10.80 -22.42
CA ARG A 6 -20.55 11.18 -22.56
C ARG A 6 -19.62 10.47 -21.56
N ARG A 7 -20.16 9.96 -20.45
CA ARG A 7 -19.38 9.19 -19.45
C ARG A 7 -19.16 7.74 -19.88
N TRP A 8 -20.05 7.18 -20.70
CA TRP A 8 -19.91 5.80 -21.18
C TRP A 8 -18.80 5.64 -22.25
N LEU A 9 -18.52 6.70 -23.02
CA LEU A 9 -17.48 6.66 -24.06
C LEU A 9 -16.05 6.68 -23.50
N ILE A 10 -15.85 7.22 -22.29
CA ILE A 10 -14.52 7.30 -21.64
C ILE A 10 -14.15 5.98 -20.95
N ALA A 11 -15.13 5.14 -20.62
CA ALA A 11 -14.90 3.81 -20.04
C ALA A 11 -14.57 2.73 -21.09
N GLY A 12 -14.71 3.01 -22.39
CA GLY A 12 -14.58 2.01 -23.46
C GLY A 12 -13.20 1.86 -24.11
N VAL A 13 -12.19 2.65 -23.73
CA VAL A 13 -10.89 2.69 -24.45
C VAL A 13 -9.72 2.05 -23.68
N MET A 14 -9.94 1.47 -22.50
CA MET A 14 -8.83 0.92 -21.70
C MET A 14 -8.87 -0.57 -21.40
N VAL A 15 -9.22 -1.43 -22.37
CA VAL A 15 -8.71 -2.82 -22.43
C VAL A 15 -8.73 -3.31 -23.87
N LEU A 16 -7.61 -3.20 -24.60
CA LEU A 16 -7.18 -4.22 -25.56
C LEU A 16 -5.74 -3.95 -26.00
N GLY A 17 -4.81 -4.38 -25.16
CA GLY A 17 -3.41 -4.51 -25.52
C GLY A 17 -3.01 -5.98 -25.44
N ILE A 18 -2.44 -6.47 -26.55
CA ILE A 18 -1.70 -7.73 -26.75
C ILE A 18 -2.49 -8.84 -27.46
N ILE A 19 -2.41 -8.84 -28.79
CA ILE A 19 -2.19 -10.05 -29.59
C ILE A 19 -1.00 -9.75 -30.53
N PRO A 20 0.04 -10.60 -30.60
CA PRO A 20 1.17 -10.40 -31.49
C PRO A 20 0.81 -10.83 -32.92
N PHE A 21 0.95 -9.94 -33.90
CA PHE A 21 0.86 -10.28 -35.32
C PHE A 21 2.15 -9.86 -36.02
N VAL A 22 3.05 -10.83 -36.15
CA VAL A 22 4.19 -10.80 -37.07
C VAL A 22 3.66 -11.21 -38.45
N TRP A 23 4.31 -10.72 -39.50
CA TRP A 23 4.07 -10.91 -40.95
C TRP A 23 3.15 -9.82 -41.52
N THR A 24 3.52 -9.02 -42.52
CA THR A 24 4.29 -9.36 -43.73
C THR A 24 5.08 -8.17 -44.26
N SER A 25 6.30 -8.48 -44.72
CA SER A 25 7.16 -7.70 -45.60
C SER A 25 6.43 -6.88 -46.66
N ILE A 26 6.74 -5.58 -46.76
CA ILE A 26 6.85 -4.89 -48.06
C ILE A 26 8.06 -3.96 -48.00
N VAL A 27 9.14 -4.43 -48.63
CA VAL A 27 10.27 -3.61 -49.06
C VAL A 27 9.82 -2.79 -50.28
N PRO A 28 10.18 -1.51 -50.40
CA PRO A 28 10.39 -0.90 -51.71
C PRO A 28 11.90 -0.81 -51.97
N LEU A 29 12.35 -1.65 -52.90
CA LEU A 29 13.63 -1.57 -53.57
C LEU A 29 13.39 -0.80 -54.88
N LEU A 30 14.39 0.00 -55.28
CA LEU A 30 14.62 0.66 -56.59
C LEU A 30 14.03 2.07 -56.76
N GLY A 31 14.78 3.08 -57.21
CA GLY A 31 16.08 3.03 -57.88
C GLY A 31 16.87 4.34 -57.83
N SER A 32 18.18 4.17 -57.91
CA SER A 32 19.18 5.19 -58.24
C SER A 32 19.15 5.48 -59.75
N VAL A 33 19.44 6.73 -60.14
CA VAL A 33 20.06 7.25 -61.40
C VAL A 33 19.96 8.78 -61.27
N GLU A 34 21.00 9.53 -60.92
CA GLU A 34 22.21 9.92 -61.67
C GLU A 34 21.94 10.84 -62.87
N THR A 35 22.12 12.15 -62.68
CA THR A 35 22.89 13.04 -63.59
C THR A 35 22.99 14.44 -63.00
N GLY A 36 24.18 15.02 -63.06
CA GLY A 36 24.52 16.30 -62.42
C GLY A 36 24.31 17.55 -63.29
N GLN A 37 24.43 18.70 -62.59
CA GLN A 37 24.83 20.04 -63.05
C GLN A 37 23.89 20.74 -64.08
N THR A 38 23.57 22.04 -64.01
CA THR A 38 24.31 23.23 -63.54
C THR A 38 23.42 24.49 -63.48
N SER A 39 23.90 25.52 -62.75
CA SER A 39 23.58 26.97 -62.82
C SER A 39 22.33 27.43 -62.03
N ALA A 40 22.32 28.46 -61.19
CA ALA A 40 23.28 29.51 -60.85
C ALA A 40 22.91 30.15 -59.47
N GLN A 41 23.95 30.64 -58.79
CA GLN A 41 24.05 31.76 -57.83
C GLN A 41 22.76 32.38 -57.24
N GLU A 42 22.68 32.52 -55.92
CA GLU A 42 23.01 33.79 -55.22
C GLU A 42 22.92 33.69 -53.69
N THR A 43 23.83 34.43 -53.08
CA THR A 43 24.09 34.76 -51.67
C THR A 43 22.86 35.16 -50.83
N THR A 44 22.72 34.62 -49.61
CA THR A 44 22.80 35.35 -48.31
C THR A 44 22.14 34.56 -47.16
N THR A 45 22.86 34.50 -46.02
CA THR A 45 22.37 34.26 -44.63
C THR A 45 21.89 32.85 -44.27
N PRO A 46 22.63 32.07 -43.42
CA PRO A 46 22.03 30.95 -42.72
C PRO A 46 21.22 31.48 -41.53
N THR A 47 19.91 31.61 -41.70
CA THR A 47 18.98 31.56 -40.57
C THR A 47 18.85 30.08 -40.19
N PRO A 48 19.30 29.62 -39.02
CA PRO A 48 18.86 28.32 -38.53
C PRO A 48 17.42 28.51 -38.04
N THR A 49 16.45 28.45 -38.96
CA THR A 49 15.07 28.24 -38.55
C THR A 49 15.04 26.86 -37.92
N SER A 50 14.90 26.86 -36.60
CA SER A 50 14.73 25.67 -35.78
C SER A 50 13.58 24.86 -36.35
N THR A 51 13.93 23.79 -37.08
CA THR A 51 13.05 22.66 -37.26
C THR A 51 12.85 22.07 -35.86
N THR A 52 11.79 22.51 -35.18
CA THR A 52 11.23 21.80 -34.04
C THR A 52 10.75 20.46 -34.57
N GLN A 53 11.68 19.50 -34.66
CA GLN A 53 11.34 18.10 -34.74
C GLN A 53 10.54 17.77 -33.48
N PRO A 54 9.44 17.01 -33.58
CA PRO A 54 8.75 16.53 -32.40
C PRO A 54 9.75 15.67 -31.63
N VAL A 55 10.21 16.15 -30.48
CA VAL A 55 11.09 15.40 -29.59
C VAL A 55 10.36 14.09 -29.28
N GLN A 56 10.89 12.97 -29.79
CA GLN A 56 10.48 11.65 -29.36
C GLN A 56 10.92 11.49 -27.90
N VAL A 57 10.12 12.05 -26.97
CA VAL A 57 10.35 11.84 -25.55
C VAL A 57 10.13 10.35 -25.29
N SER A 58 11.20 9.66 -24.88
CA SER A 58 11.15 8.25 -24.54
C SER A 58 10.08 8.02 -23.47
N GLN A 59 9.45 6.84 -23.50
CA GLN A 59 8.43 6.51 -22.49
C GLN A 59 9.02 6.54 -21.07
N GLU A 60 10.28 6.14 -20.92
CA GLU A 60 11.03 6.20 -19.68
C GLU A 60 11.24 7.64 -19.18
N ALA A 61 11.62 8.58 -20.05
CA ALA A 61 11.76 9.98 -19.67
C ALA A 61 10.42 10.58 -19.22
N ARG A 62 9.31 10.22 -19.87
CA ARG A 62 7.95 10.62 -19.45
C ARG A 62 7.57 10.03 -18.09
N GLN A 63 7.94 8.77 -17.82
CA GLN A 63 7.69 8.17 -16.50
C GLN A 63 8.50 8.85 -15.40
N GLU A 64 9.76 9.19 -15.68
CA GLU A 64 10.62 9.86 -14.70
C GLU A 64 10.14 11.28 -14.41
N GLU A 65 9.74 12.04 -15.44
CA GLU A 65 9.13 13.36 -15.27
C GLU A 65 7.84 13.28 -14.43
N LEU A 66 7.00 12.27 -14.69
CA LEU A 66 5.80 12.03 -13.89
C LEU A 66 6.13 11.74 -12.43
N LYS A 67 7.10 10.86 -12.16
CA LYS A 67 7.58 10.57 -10.79
C LYS A 67 8.05 11.84 -10.08
N GLN A 68 8.89 12.64 -10.75
CA GLN A 68 9.39 13.89 -10.17
C GLN A 68 8.27 14.89 -9.87
N ARG A 69 7.29 15.00 -10.78
CA ARG A 69 6.11 15.85 -10.58
C ARG A 69 5.30 15.39 -9.36
N LEU A 70 5.01 14.10 -9.25
CA LEU A 70 4.25 13.53 -8.14
C LEU A 70 4.99 13.69 -6.80
N LEU A 71 6.33 13.52 -6.79
CA LEU A 71 7.16 13.79 -5.60
C LEU A 71 7.12 15.26 -5.19
N GLY A 72 7.08 16.18 -6.15
CA GLY A 72 6.85 17.60 -5.90
C GLY A 72 5.46 17.87 -5.30
N GLN A 73 4.42 17.24 -5.85
CA GLN A 73 3.05 17.36 -5.35
C GLN A 73 2.90 16.83 -3.93
N ALA A 74 3.47 15.65 -3.63
CA ALA A 74 3.46 15.07 -2.29
C ALA A 74 4.07 16.04 -1.25
N ARG A 75 5.24 16.61 -1.56
CA ARG A 75 5.89 17.63 -0.70
C ARG A 75 5.03 18.88 -0.54
N GLY A 76 4.33 19.32 -1.60
CA GLY A 76 3.40 20.43 -1.53
C GLY A 76 2.23 20.18 -0.56
N TYR A 77 1.63 18.99 -0.62
CA TYR A 77 0.57 18.61 0.33
C TYR A 77 1.10 18.45 1.76
N GLU A 78 2.30 17.90 1.94
CA GLU A 78 2.94 17.82 3.25
C GLU A 78 3.13 19.22 3.88
N ALA A 79 3.52 20.22 3.09
CA ALA A 79 3.65 21.59 3.56
C ALA A 79 2.30 22.19 4.02
N ILE A 80 1.20 21.90 3.31
CA ILE A 80 -0.15 22.31 3.73
C ILE A 80 -0.52 21.63 5.06
N LEU A 81 -0.17 20.36 5.22
CA LEU A 81 -0.46 19.61 6.45
C LEU A 81 0.39 20.03 7.65
N GLN A 82 1.50 20.75 7.44
CA GLN A 82 2.25 21.38 8.53
C GLN A 82 1.47 22.56 9.14
N THR A 83 0.73 23.31 8.32
CA THR A 83 -0.07 24.46 8.78
C THR A 83 -1.49 24.07 9.15
N GLU A 84 -2.07 23.11 8.43
CA GLU A 84 -3.43 22.61 8.60
C GLU A 84 -3.43 21.08 8.74
N PRO A 85 -3.10 20.54 9.92
CA PRO A 85 -2.94 19.10 10.09
C PRO A 85 -4.19 18.30 9.68
N ASP A 86 -5.38 18.77 10.01
CA ASP A 86 -6.60 18.01 9.75
C ASP A 86 -7.29 18.41 8.44
N ASN A 87 -6.57 19.06 7.51
CA ASN A 87 -7.08 19.37 6.18
C ASN A 87 -7.33 18.07 5.39
N GLN A 88 -8.59 17.63 5.35
CA GLN A 88 -9.02 16.40 4.68
C GLN A 88 -8.67 16.38 3.20
N THR A 89 -8.74 17.52 2.51
CA THR A 89 -8.43 17.62 1.08
C THR A 89 -6.94 17.37 0.84
N ALA A 90 -6.07 17.99 1.63
CA ALA A 90 -4.64 17.77 1.55
C ALA A 90 -4.25 16.34 1.95
N LEU A 91 -4.89 15.76 2.97
CA LEU A 91 -4.68 14.36 3.37
C LEU A 91 -5.06 13.39 2.25
N LEU A 92 -6.24 13.58 1.63
CA LEU A 92 -6.70 12.73 0.52
C LEU A 92 -5.78 12.88 -0.69
N ALA A 93 -5.42 14.10 -1.05
CA ALA A 93 -4.53 14.33 -2.18
C ALA A 93 -3.13 13.75 -1.94
N LEU A 94 -2.61 13.83 -0.71
CA LEU A 94 -1.35 13.20 -0.33
C LEU A 94 -1.43 11.67 -0.41
N PHE A 95 -2.51 11.08 0.12
CA PHE A 95 -2.76 9.64 0.04
C PHE A 95 -2.77 9.14 -1.42
N GLU A 96 -3.58 9.76 -2.28
CA GLU A 96 -3.68 9.37 -3.70
C GLU A 96 -2.36 9.57 -4.45
N THR A 97 -1.67 10.69 -4.21
CA THR A 97 -0.36 10.96 -4.82
C THR A 97 0.67 9.91 -4.41
N ARG A 98 0.72 9.54 -3.12
CA ARG A 98 1.62 8.49 -2.63
C ARG A 98 1.23 7.12 -3.20
N LYS A 99 -0.06 6.80 -3.31
CA LYS A 99 -0.55 5.56 -3.92
C LYS A 99 -0.16 5.45 -5.39
N GLU A 100 -0.18 6.57 -6.14
CA GLU A 100 0.32 6.61 -7.51
C GLU A 100 1.84 6.44 -7.57
N LEU A 101 2.60 7.10 -6.70
CA LEU A 101 4.05 6.91 -6.59
C LEU A 101 4.43 5.44 -6.29
N VAL A 102 3.68 4.76 -5.43
CA VAL A 102 3.86 3.32 -5.15
C VAL A 102 3.67 2.49 -6.40
N GLN A 103 2.63 2.76 -7.21
CA GLN A 103 2.40 2.06 -8.48
C GLN A 103 3.53 2.28 -9.49
N LEU A 104 4.19 3.44 -9.44
CA LEU A 104 5.35 3.75 -10.26
C LEU A 104 6.68 3.22 -9.67
N GLY A 105 6.65 2.59 -8.49
CA GLY A 105 7.85 2.11 -7.79
C GLY A 105 8.74 3.23 -7.24
N ALA A 106 8.17 4.42 -7.03
CA ALA A 106 8.86 5.63 -6.55
C ALA A 106 8.61 5.94 -5.07
N ALA A 107 7.72 5.19 -4.40
CA ALA A 107 7.46 5.31 -2.97
C ALA A 107 7.16 3.94 -2.34
N ASP A 108 7.36 3.85 -1.03
CA ASP A 108 6.97 2.68 -0.24
C ASP A 108 5.49 2.77 0.15
N ILE A 109 4.78 1.64 0.04
CA ILE A 109 3.37 1.55 0.40
C ILE A 109 3.08 1.97 1.86
N GLN A 110 4.04 1.82 2.78
CA GLN A 110 3.91 2.29 4.17
C GLN A 110 3.60 3.78 4.26
N GLN A 111 4.13 4.59 3.32
CA GLN A 111 3.91 6.04 3.33
C GLN A 111 2.44 6.40 3.06
N THR A 112 1.64 5.49 2.52
CA THR A 112 0.20 5.72 2.29
C THR A 112 -0.64 5.55 3.56
N ILE A 113 -0.12 4.85 4.58
CA ILE A 113 -0.89 4.48 5.78
C ILE A 113 -1.21 5.70 6.65
N GLU A 114 -0.21 6.52 6.96
CA GLU A 114 -0.38 7.67 7.86
C GLU A 114 -1.47 8.66 7.42
N PRO A 115 -1.49 9.15 6.14
CA PRO A 115 -2.56 10.04 5.71
C PRO A 115 -3.91 9.33 5.67
N LEU A 116 -3.95 8.04 5.33
CA LEU A 116 -5.18 7.26 5.30
C LEU A 116 -5.76 7.02 6.69
N GLU A 117 -4.93 6.70 7.68
CA GLU A 117 -5.35 6.55 9.08
C GLU A 117 -5.90 7.86 9.63
N ARG A 118 -5.31 9.01 9.24
CA ARG A 118 -5.86 10.33 9.59
C ARG A 118 -7.22 10.57 8.95
N LEU A 119 -7.37 10.27 7.66
CA LEU A 119 -8.67 10.36 6.99
C LEU A 119 -9.72 9.49 7.68
N ILE A 120 -9.37 8.26 8.09
CA ILE A 120 -10.27 7.37 8.84
C ILE A 120 -10.61 7.95 10.21
N ARG A 121 -9.66 8.54 10.93
CA ARG A 121 -9.95 9.21 12.21
C ARG A 121 -10.95 10.36 12.05
N LEU A 122 -10.82 11.12 10.97
CA LEU A 122 -11.71 12.24 10.66
C LEU A 122 -13.08 11.76 10.14
N ASN A 123 -13.10 10.64 9.41
CA ASN A 123 -14.30 10.06 8.78
C ASN A 123 -14.45 8.56 9.14
N PRO A 124 -14.73 8.21 10.41
CA PRO A 124 -14.65 6.82 10.90
C PRO A 124 -15.69 5.87 10.29
N LYS A 125 -16.75 6.41 9.69
CA LYS A 125 -17.82 5.65 9.03
C LYS A 125 -17.60 5.48 7.53
N ASP A 126 -16.53 6.02 6.97
CA ASP A 126 -16.23 5.87 5.55
C ASP A 126 -15.63 4.48 5.28
N ILE A 127 -16.46 3.60 4.71
CA ILE A 127 -16.09 2.23 4.39
C ILE A 127 -15.04 2.18 3.29
N LEU A 128 -15.02 3.15 2.36
CA LEU A 128 -14.03 3.17 1.28
C LEU A 128 -12.63 3.33 1.85
N LEU A 129 -12.46 4.22 2.82
CA LEU A 129 -11.16 4.40 3.48
C LEU A 129 -10.72 3.15 4.25
N GLN A 130 -11.66 2.47 4.91
CA GLN A 130 -11.35 1.19 5.57
C GLN A 130 -10.97 0.09 4.56
N LEU A 131 -11.65 0.03 3.41
CA LEU A 131 -11.30 -0.91 2.34
C LEU A 131 -9.89 -0.65 1.80
N GLU A 132 -9.53 0.61 1.59
CA GLU A 132 -8.17 0.99 1.17
C GLU A 132 -7.12 0.58 2.22
N LEU A 133 -7.38 0.82 3.51
CA LEU A 133 -6.43 0.47 4.57
C LEU A 133 -6.26 -1.05 4.70
N GLY A 134 -7.37 -1.80 4.65
CA GLY A 134 -7.34 -3.26 4.64
C GLY A 134 -6.60 -3.81 3.42
N SER A 135 -6.76 -3.19 2.25
CA SER A 135 -6.07 -3.57 1.01
C SER A 135 -4.56 -3.36 1.14
N ILE A 136 -4.15 -2.22 1.70
CA ILE A 136 -2.74 -1.91 1.96
C ILE A 136 -2.11 -2.93 2.92
N TYR A 137 -2.80 -3.30 4.01
CA TYR A 137 -2.31 -4.37 4.90
C TYR A 137 -2.26 -5.73 4.21
N ALA A 138 -3.24 -6.07 3.37
CA ALA A 138 -3.24 -7.32 2.60
C ALA A 138 -2.05 -7.39 1.62
N GLN A 139 -1.75 -6.28 0.93
CA GLN A 139 -0.58 -6.18 0.04
C GLN A 139 0.75 -6.35 0.77
N GLN A 140 0.82 -5.90 2.03
CA GLN A 140 1.96 -6.14 2.93
C GLN A 140 1.96 -7.54 3.57
N GLN A 141 1.02 -8.42 3.20
CA GLN A 141 0.81 -9.74 3.82
C GLN A 141 0.51 -9.69 5.33
N ARG A 142 0.10 -8.53 5.86
CA ARG A 142 -0.37 -8.35 7.23
C ARG A 142 -1.85 -8.74 7.32
N PHE A 143 -2.12 -10.00 7.01
CA PHE A 143 -3.48 -10.51 6.79
C PHE A 143 -4.39 -10.37 8.00
N ASP A 144 -3.88 -10.56 9.22
CA ASP A 144 -4.69 -10.44 10.44
C ASP A 144 -5.22 -9.01 10.63
N LEU A 145 -4.41 -8.01 10.31
CA LEU A 145 -4.82 -6.61 10.36
C LEU A 145 -5.81 -6.29 9.24
N ALA A 146 -5.57 -6.77 8.03
CA ALA A 146 -6.51 -6.61 6.92
C ALA A 146 -7.89 -7.17 7.26
N ILE A 147 -7.94 -8.40 7.81
CA ILE A 147 -9.18 -9.05 8.25
C ILE A 147 -9.87 -8.23 9.34
N ALA A 148 -9.13 -7.74 10.34
CA ALA A 148 -9.70 -6.92 11.42
C ALA A 148 -10.33 -5.62 10.88
N ILE A 149 -9.67 -4.96 9.92
CA ILE A 149 -10.20 -3.76 9.26
C ILE A 149 -11.47 -4.10 8.47
N TYR A 150 -11.48 -5.17 7.68
CA TYR A 150 -12.68 -5.57 6.93
C TYR A 150 -13.84 -6.02 7.83
N ASP A 151 -13.56 -6.64 8.98
CA ASP A 151 -14.58 -6.97 9.97
C ASP A 151 -15.18 -5.71 10.61
N ASN A 152 -14.39 -4.66 10.84
CA ASN A 152 -14.91 -3.37 11.27
C ASN A 152 -15.79 -2.73 10.17
N ALA A 153 -15.31 -2.69 8.93
CA ALA A 153 -16.07 -2.16 7.81
C ALA A 153 -17.42 -2.90 7.61
N THR A 154 -17.43 -4.22 7.77
CA THR A 154 -18.66 -5.05 7.72
C THR A 154 -19.64 -4.71 8.85
N LYS A 155 -19.15 -4.34 10.04
CA LYS A 155 -20.00 -3.90 11.16
C LYS A 155 -20.61 -2.52 10.92
N LEU A 156 -19.89 -1.63 10.23
CA LEU A 156 -20.38 -0.29 9.90
C LEU A 156 -21.53 -0.32 8.90
N ASP A 157 -21.42 -1.15 7.85
CA ASP A 157 -22.51 -1.41 6.92
C ASP A 157 -22.59 -2.90 6.56
N PRO A 158 -23.50 -3.65 7.20
CA PRO A 158 -23.74 -5.05 6.88
C PRO A 158 -24.31 -5.32 5.49
N GLN A 159 -24.76 -4.28 4.77
CA GLN A 159 -25.27 -4.35 3.39
C GLN A 159 -24.23 -3.97 2.34
N ASP A 160 -23.02 -3.60 2.74
CA ASP A 160 -21.90 -3.46 1.82
C ASP A 160 -21.25 -4.82 1.60
N TYR A 161 -21.29 -5.32 0.37
CA TYR A 161 -20.68 -6.60 0.02
C TYR A 161 -19.14 -6.52 -0.07
N ARG A 162 -18.57 -5.32 -0.27
CA ARG A 162 -17.15 -5.15 -0.60
C ARG A 162 -16.21 -5.61 0.53
N PRO A 163 -16.46 -5.32 1.83
CA PRO A 163 -15.62 -5.83 2.90
C PRO A 163 -15.64 -7.36 3.02
N LEU A 164 -16.79 -8.00 2.78
CA LEU A 164 -16.92 -9.46 2.78
C LEU A 164 -16.12 -10.09 1.63
N LEU A 165 -16.23 -9.50 0.44
CA LEU A 165 -15.46 -9.92 -0.74
C LEU A 165 -13.95 -9.78 -0.47
N ALA A 166 -13.52 -8.62 0.07
CA ALA A 166 -12.12 -8.35 0.38
C ALA A 166 -11.55 -9.30 1.45
N LYS A 167 -12.33 -9.59 2.51
CA LYS A 167 -11.95 -10.59 3.51
C LYS A 167 -11.85 -12.00 2.92
N GLY A 168 -12.78 -12.39 2.05
CA GLY A 168 -12.72 -13.66 1.33
C GLY A 168 -11.46 -13.79 0.48
N ILE A 169 -11.08 -12.73 -0.24
CA ILE A 169 -9.84 -12.65 -1.02
C ILE A 169 -8.62 -12.90 -0.11
N VAL A 170 -8.55 -12.23 1.04
CA VAL A 170 -7.44 -12.39 1.98
C VAL A 170 -7.35 -13.83 2.50
N LEU A 171 -8.48 -14.43 2.89
CA LEU A 171 -8.49 -15.83 3.35
C LEU A 171 -8.04 -16.80 2.25
N GLN A 172 -8.41 -16.51 1.00
CA GLN A 172 -7.98 -17.32 -0.14
C GLN A 172 -6.47 -17.17 -0.43
N LEU A 173 -5.90 -15.98 -0.28
CA LEU A 173 -4.44 -15.76 -0.32
C LEU A 173 -3.71 -16.52 0.80
N GLN A 174 -4.35 -16.67 1.97
CA GLN A 174 -3.86 -17.52 3.07
C GLN A 174 -4.07 -19.03 2.83
N GLY A 175 -4.69 -19.43 1.72
CA GLY A 175 -5.02 -20.83 1.41
C GLY A 175 -6.25 -21.38 2.15
N LYS A 176 -6.95 -20.55 2.93
CA LYS A 176 -8.15 -20.89 3.72
C LYS A 176 -9.41 -20.86 2.85
N LYS A 177 -9.43 -21.66 1.79
CA LYS A 177 -10.51 -21.66 0.78
C LYS A 177 -11.89 -21.96 1.39
N GLU A 178 -11.96 -22.92 2.32
CA GLU A 178 -13.23 -23.28 2.97
C GLU A 178 -13.80 -22.15 3.84
N GLU A 179 -12.95 -21.31 4.43
CA GLU A 179 -13.39 -20.12 5.18
C GLU A 179 -13.81 -18.97 4.24
N ALA A 180 -13.21 -18.87 3.04
CA ALA A 180 -13.52 -17.84 2.06
C ALA A 180 -14.88 -18.04 1.36
N LYS A 181 -15.22 -19.29 1.01
CA LYS A 181 -16.48 -19.67 0.33
C LYS A 181 -17.74 -19.03 0.93
N PRO A 182 -18.04 -19.15 2.25
CA PRO A 182 -19.24 -18.56 2.82
C PRO A 182 -19.26 -17.02 2.71
N LEU A 183 -18.09 -16.36 2.74
CA LEU A 183 -18.00 -14.91 2.57
C LEU A 183 -18.33 -14.49 1.13
N PHE A 184 -17.83 -15.21 0.13
CA PHE A 184 -18.15 -14.95 -1.27
C PHE A 184 -19.62 -15.18 -1.60
N ASN A 185 -20.21 -16.25 -1.06
CA ASN A 185 -21.64 -16.51 -1.20
C ASN A 185 -22.46 -15.35 -0.64
N ARG A 186 -22.13 -14.90 0.58
CA ARG A 186 -22.80 -13.77 1.21
C ARG A 186 -22.59 -12.46 0.44
N ALA A 187 -21.38 -12.19 -0.02
CA ALA A 187 -21.07 -11.01 -0.83
C ALA A 187 -21.91 -10.98 -2.13
N THR A 188 -22.07 -12.13 -2.80
CA THR A 188 -22.87 -12.24 -4.03
C THR A 188 -24.37 -12.05 -3.78
N VAL A 189 -24.88 -12.52 -2.64
CA VAL A 189 -26.28 -12.32 -2.24
C VAL A 189 -26.59 -10.84 -1.97
N ILE A 190 -25.69 -10.16 -1.26
CA ILE A 190 -25.85 -8.75 -0.84
C ILE A 190 -25.56 -7.78 -2.00
N ALA A 191 -24.67 -8.14 -2.93
CA ALA A 191 -24.29 -7.29 -4.04
C ALA A 191 -25.52 -6.79 -4.83
N PRO A 192 -25.59 -5.48 -5.15
CA PRO A 192 -26.64 -4.94 -6.00
C PRO A 192 -26.67 -5.67 -7.35
N ALA A 193 -27.85 -5.83 -7.95
CA ALA A 193 -28.03 -6.60 -9.18
C ALA A 193 -27.06 -6.20 -10.31
N ALA A 194 -26.78 -4.90 -10.46
CA ALA A 194 -25.84 -4.37 -11.44
C ALA A 194 -24.38 -4.86 -11.25
N PHE A 195 -24.01 -5.29 -10.04
CA PHE A 195 -22.66 -5.76 -9.72
C PHE A 195 -22.57 -7.26 -9.51
N LYS A 196 -23.69 -8.00 -9.45
CA LYS A 196 -23.68 -9.44 -9.15
C LYS A 196 -22.80 -10.24 -10.11
N GLU A 197 -22.96 -10.02 -11.41
CA GLU A 197 -22.14 -10.68 -12.44
C GLU A 197 -20.66 -10.34 -12.29
N GLN A 198 -20.34 -9.06 -12.04
CA GLN A 198 -18.98 -8.61 -11.83
C GLN A 198 -18.34 -9.21 -10.57
N VAL A 199 -19.10 -9.31 -9.47
CA VAL A 199 -18.65 -9.92 -8.21
C VAL A 199 -18.40 -11.41 -8.40
N GLN A 200 -19.32 -12.11 -9.06
CA GLN A 200 -19.18 -13.53 -9.34
C GLN A 200 -18.00 -13.82 -10.27
N ALA A 201 -17.80 -13.01 -11.31
CA ALA A 201 -16.66 -13.12 -12.21
C ALA A 201 -15.33 -12.89 -11.47
N GLN A 202 -15.28 -11.92 -10.56
CA GLN A 202 -14.11 -11.70 -9.72
C GLN A 202 -13.80 -12.93 -8.85
N ILE A 203 -14.80 -13.47 -8.14
CA ILE A 203 -14.63 -14.65 -7.27
C ILE A 203 -14.09 -15.83 -8.08
N GLN A 204 -14.66 -16.10 -9.27
CA GLN A 204 -14.18 -17.18 -10.15
C GLN A 204 -12.74 -16.97 -10.59
N GLN A 205 -12.35 -15.75 -10.97
CA GLN A 205 -10.97 -15.45 -11.35
C GLN A 205 -10.02 -15.69 -10.17
N ILE A 206 -10.38 -15.26 -8.95
CA ILE A 206 -9.58 -15.49 -7.74
C ILE A 206 -9.44 -16.98 -7.44
N GLU A 207 -10.52 -17.76 -7.58
CA GLU A 207 -10.49 -19.21 -7.43
C GLU A 207 -9.56 -19.88 -8.43
N ILE A 208 -9.61 -19.47 -9.71
CA ILE A 208 -8.71 -19.99 -10.74
C ILE A 208 -7.25 -19.68 -10.38
N LEU A 209 -6.94 -18.41 -10.08
CA LEU A 209 -5.58 -17.96 -9.77
C LEU A 209 -4.99 -18.67 -8.53
N THR A 210 -5.83 -19.01 -7.56
CA THR A 210 -5.41 -19.70 -6.34
C THR A 210 -5.60 -21.23 -6.38
N SER A 211 -6.20 -21.77 -7.45
CA SER A 211 -6.35 -23.22 -7.70
C SER A 211 -5.15 -23.82 -8.42
N ALA A 212 -4.29 -23.00 -9.04
CA ALA A 212 -3.03 -23.46 -9.58
C ALA A 212 -2.21 -24.14 -8.46
N PRO A 213 -1.62 -25.33 -8.73
CA PRO A 213 -0.77 -25.99 -7.74
C PRO A 213 0.32 -25.00 -7.33
N LYS A 214 0.56 -24.84 -6.03
CA LYS A 214 1.76 -24.15 -5.53
C LYS A 214 2.92 -24.68 -6.36
N ALA A 215 3.55 -23.84 -7.17
CA ALA A 215 4.90 -24.11 -7.62
C ALA A 215 5.67 -24.49 -6.35
N SER A 216 6.27 -25.68 -6.38
CA SER A 216 7.04 -26.26 -5.28
C SER A 216 7.83 -25.16 -4.58
N PRO A 217 7.93 -25.18 -3.24
CA PRO A 217 8.78 -24.21 -2.55
C PRO A 217 10.13 -24.21 -3.26
N ALA A 218 10.52 -23.04 -3.77
CA ALA A 218 11.87 -22.85 -4.27
C ALA A 218 12.82 -23.45 -3.24
N PRO A 219 13.82 -24.25 -3.66
CA PRO A 219 14.68 -24.96 -2.73
C PRO A 219 15.19 -23.97 -1.69
N ALA A 220 14.98 -24.32 -0.42
CA ALA A 220 15.44 -23.53 0.70
C ALA A 220 16.88 -23.09 0.41
N GLN A 221 17.09 -21.78 0.32
CA GLN A 221 18.43 -21.22 0.33
C GLN A 221 19.13 -21.84 1.55
N PRO A 222 20.28 -22.51 1.38
CA PRO A 222 20.99 -23.09 2.51
C PRO A 222 21.20 -22.00 3.55
N ALA A 223 20.76 -22.27 4.77
CA ALA A 223 20.99 -21.39 5.89
C ALA A 223 22.49 -21.01 5.92
N ALA A 224 22.78 -19.72 5.91
CA ALA A 224 24.11 -19.23 6.15
C ALA A 224 24.64 -19.89 7.44
N PRO A 225 25.88 -20.41 7.46
CA PRO A 225 26.41 -21.07 8.63
C PRO A 225 26.45 -20.07 9.79
N ALA A 226 25.90 -20.47 10.94
CA ALA A 226 26.00 -19.73 12.18
C ALA A 226 27.49 -19.44 12.50
N PRO A 227 27.84 -18.25 13.01
CA PRO A 227 29.20 -17.97 13.43
C PRO A 227 29.60 -18.95 14.54
N ALA A 228 30.75 -19.59 14.36
CA ALA A 228 31.31 -20.57 15.27
C ALA A 228 31.50 -19.98 16.68
N ALA A 229 31.02 -20.70 17.69
CA ALA A 229 31.35 -20.44 19.08
C ALA A 229 32.86 -20.61 19.31
N PRO A 230 33.50 -19.76 20.14
CA PRO A 230 34.90 -19.96 20.48
C PRO A 230 35.05 -21.15 21.44
N ASN A 231 35.88 -22.12 21.04
CA ASN A 231 36.30 -23.25 21.86
C ASN A 231 37.02 -22.74 23.11
N SER A 232 36.61 -23.23 24.28
CA SER A 232 37.35 -23.06 25.54
C SER A 232 37.63 -24.43 26.12
N ASP A 233 38.88 -24.87 25.97
CA ASP A 233 39.43 -26.02 26.69
C ASP A 233 40.85 -25.70 27.18
N ALA A 234 41.15 -26.32 28.32
CA ALA A 234 42.36 -26.28 29.16
C ALA A 234 42.41 -25.18 30.24
N GLN A 235 42.67 -25.44 31.52
CA GLN A 235 42.92 -26.67 32.28
C GLN A 235 42.94 -26.33 33.81
N THR A 236 42.23 -27.13 34.61
CA THR A 236 42.48 -27.62 36.00
C THR A 236 43.27 -26.84 37.09
N ALA A 237 42.52 -26.48 38.16
CA ALA A 237 42.68 -26.78 39.61
C ALA A 237 43.83 -26.13 40.47
N PRO A 238 43.75 -26.04 41.83
CA PRO A 238 42.76 -26.62 42.78
C PRO A 238 42.22 -25.73 43.95
N ALA A 239 41.21 -26.32 44.60
CA ALA A 239 40.49 -26.14 45.88
C ALA A 239 40.93 -25.20 47.04
N ALA A 240 39.89 -24.62 47.68
CA ALA A 240 39.53 -24.56 49.14
C ALA A 240 39.10 -23.15 49.63
N PRO A 241 38.38 -22.99 50.76
CA PRO A 241 37.17 -23.68 51.23
C PRO A 241 36.02 -22.69 51.57
N ALA A 242 34.84 -23.23 51.91
CA ALA A 242 33.60 -22.51 52.27
C ALA A 242 33.64 -21.78 53.64
N PRO A 243 32.76 -20.79 53.84
CA PRO A 243 32.01 -20.65 55.09
C PRO A 243 30.49 -20.58 54.79
N ALA A 244 29.69 -21.48 55.37
CA ALA A 244 29.04 -21.37 56.69
C ALA A 244 27.84 -20.39 56.72
N ALA A 245 26.68 -20.96 57.05
CA ALA A 245 25.36 -20.34 57.02
C ALA A 245 24.98 -19.65 58.35
N ALA A 246 23.97 -18.75 58.22
CA ALA A 246 23.04 -18.22 59.22
C ALA A 246 23.54 -17.05 60.12
N PRO A 247 22.66 -16.27 60.80
CA PRO A 247 21.17 -16.24 60.82
C PRO A 247 20.54 -14.82 60.71
N ALA A 248 19.20 -14.78 60.73
CA ALA A 248 18.34 -13.59 60.87
C ALA A 248 18.44 -12.88 62.25
N PRO A 249 17.86 -11.68 62.38
CA PRO A 249 17.15 -11.26 63.61
C PRO A 249 15.70 -10.80 63.28
N ALA A 250 14.62 -11.32 63.89
CA ALA A 250 14.12 -11.09 65.27
C ALA A 250 13.86 -9.58 65.56
N THR A 251 12.63 -9.09 65.31
CA THR A 251 11.54 -8.79 66.29
C THR A 251 11.74 -7.59 67.23
N THR A 252 11.00 -6.50 66.95
CA THR A 252 10.18 -5.60 67.85
C THR A 252 10.91 -4.87 69.03
N PRO A 253 10.41 -3.77 69.66
CA PRO A 253 9.02 -3.27 69.73
C PRO A 253 8.74 -1.73 69.81
N GLU A 254 7.42 -1.43 69.81
CA GLU A 254 6.69 -0.43 70.62
C GLU A 254 6.78 1.11 70.47
N ASN A 255 5.59 1.70 70.74
CA ASN A 255 5.20 3.09 71.09
C ASN A 255 4.91 4.09 69.94
N ASN A 256 3.67 4.58 69.69
CA ASN A 256 2.52 5.13 70.46
C ASN A 256 2.42 6.68 70.28
N LEU A 257 1.19 7.22 70.35
CA LEU A 257 0.64 8.59 70.18
C LEU A 257 0.12 8.90 68.76
N THR A 258 -1.19 8.80 68.46
CA THR A 258 -2.34 9.60 68.97
C THR A 258 -2.16 11.10 68.76
N ASN A 259 -2.88 11.68 67.79
CA ASN A 259 -3.81 12.78 68.06
C ASN A 259 -4.72 13.10 66.85
N GLN A 260 -6.01 13.05 67.13
CA GLN A 260 -7.08 13.76 66.41
C GLN A 260 -7.26 15.16 67.02
N THR A 261 -7.64 16.13 66.19
CA THR A 261 -8.32 17.42 66.52
C THR A 261 -8.76 17.96 65.14
N THR A 262 -10.02 17.94 64.68
CA THR A 262 -11.30 18.53 65.11
C THR A 262 -11.35 20.06 65.12
N GLY A 263 -12.25 20.62 64.29
CA GLY A 263 -12.85 21.97 64.39
C GLY A 263 -12.09 23.06 63.63
N ASP A 264 -12.71 23.99 62.91
CA ASP A 264 -14.12 24.39 62.87
C ASP A 264 -14.43 25.31 61.66
N LYS A 265 -15.74 25.54 61.49
CA LYS A 265 -16.50 26.41 60.57
C LYS A 265 -15.92 27.83 60.41
N GLU A 266 -16.21 28.61 59.36
CA GLU A 266 -17.46 29.34 59.05
C GLU A 266 -17.11 30.20 57.80
N THR A 267 -17.95 30.48 56.81
CA THR A 267 -18.89 31.62 56.80
C THR A 267 -19.71 31.57 55.51
N GLN A 268 -21.00 31.86 55.64
CA GLN A 268 -22.00 31.96 54.58
C GLN A 268 -22.50 33.41 54.46
N ASN A 269 -23.06 33.76 53.29
CA ASN A 269 -24.02 34.85 53.01
C ASN A 269 -23.48 36.27 52.68
N PRO A 270 -24.31 37.20 52.12
CA PRO A 270 -25.78 37.23 52.00
C PRO A 270 -26.39 36.90 50.61
#